data_AF-A0A5N1JK37-F1
#
_entry.id   AF-A0A5N1JK37-F1
#
_cell.length_a   1.000
_cell.length_b   1.000
_cell.length_c   1.000
_cell.angle_alpha   90.00
_cell.angle_beta   90.00
_cell.angle_gamma   90.00
#
_symmetry.space_group_name_H-M   'P 1'
#
loop_
_entity.id
_entity.type
_entity.pdbx_description
1 polymer ?
#
loop_
_entity_poly.entity_id
_entity_poly.type
_entity_poly.pdbx_seq_one_letter_code
_entity_poly.pdbx_strand_id
1 'polypeptide(L)'
;MLTQIEYNQLPLPKKADFLWRHGHHLMNRFSPPFTVSLYAVGDFFVEAYFSESPYYEGNHELQQVFSLRSQNRRKSRSQHPFEPYSDQIDLHQLIRG
;
A
#
# COMPACT_ATOMS: atom_id res chain seq x y z
N MET A 1 0.82 -16.99 -7.09
CA MET A 1 1.14 -15.76 -6.34
C MET A 1 1.86 -14.84 -7.30
N LEU A 2 1.42 -13.58 -7.41
CA LEU A 2 1.90 -12.62 -8.40
C LEU A 2 3.02 -11.77 -7.77
N THR A 3 4.13 -11.58 -8.45
CA THR A 3 5.29 -10.82 -7.94
C THR A 3 5.05 -9.32 -8.01
N GLN A 4 5.79 -8.52 -7.22
CA GLN A 4 5.70 -7.06 -7.28
C GLN A 4 5.90 -6.49 -8.70
N ILE A 5 6.81 -7.07 -9.48
CA ILE A 5 7.11 -6.61 -10.85
C ILE A 5 5.90 -6.83 -11.76
N GLU A 6 5.32 -8.03 -11.70
CA GLU A 6 4.09 -8.35 -12.45
C GLU A 6 2.92 -7.46 -11.99
N TYR A 7 2.83 -7.18 -10.69
CA TYR A 7 1.77 -6.33 -10.14
C TYR A 7 1.87 -4.91 -10.69
N ASN A 8 3.08 -4.37 -10.76
CA ASN A 8 3.32 -3.02 -11.27
C ASN A 8 2.96 -2.85 -12.74
N GLN A 9 3.00 -3.93 -13.53
CA GLN A 9 2.61 -3.93 -14.94
C GLN A 9 1.09 -3.98 -15.15
N LEU A 10 0.31 -4.30 -14.12
CA LEU A 10 -1.15 -4.31 -14.23
C LEU A 10 -1.71 -2.87 -14.39
N PRO A 11 -2.74 -2.67 -15.21
CA PRO A 11 -3.48 -1.41 -15.23
C PRO A 11 -4.19 -1.19 -13.90
N LEU A 12 -4.45 0.06 -13.53
CA LEU A 12 -5.01 0.45 -12.23
C LEU A 12 -6.28 -0.33 -11.83
N PRO A 13 -7.28 -0.55 -12.72
CA PRO A 13 -8.46 -1.34 -12.35
C PRO A 13 -8.14 -2.78 -11.96
N LYS A 14 -7.15 -3.40 -12.63
CA LYS A 14 -6.69 -4.76 -12.30
C LYS A 14 -5.85 -4.78 -11.03
N LYS A 15 -5.06 -3.72 -10.76
CA LYS A 15 -4.36 -3.55 -9.48
C LYS A 15 -5.34 -3.47 -8.32
N ALA A 16 -6.42 -2.69 -8.48
CA ALA A 16 -7.48 -2.50 -7.50
C ALA A 16 -8.23 -3.82 -7.23
N ASP A 17 -8.68 -4.50 -8.27
CA ASP A 17 -9.37 -5.80 -8.15
C ASP A 17 -8.47 -6.87 -7.50
N PHE A 18 -7.19 -6.92 -7.89
CA PHE A 18 -6.23 -7.83 -7.28
C PHE A 18 -6.00 -7.51 -5.80
N LEU A 19 -5.83 -6.23 -5.46
CA LEU A 19 -5.66 -5.77 -4.08
C LEU A 19 -6.88 -6.10 -3.22
N TRP A 20 -8.09 -5.92 -3.77
CA TRP A 20 -9.34 -6.25 -3.08
C TRP A 20 -9.49 -7.75 -2.82
N ARG A 21 -9.08 -8.59 -3.77
CA ARG A 21 -9.22 -10.05 -3.67
C ARG A 21 -8.11 -10.74 -2.87
N HIS A 22 -6.90 -10.20 -2.93
CA HIS A 22 -5.70 -10.88 -2.43
C HIS A 22 -4.90 -10.06 -1.43
N GLY A 23 -5.18 -8.76 -1.28
CA GLY A 23 -4.54 -7.91 -0.30
C GLY A 23 -5.13 -8.11 1.08
N HIS A 24 -4.25 -8.25 2.07
CA HIS A 24 -4.62 -8.19 3.46
C HIS A 24 -4.43 -6.76 3.96
N HIS A 25 -5.52 -6.09 4.32
CA HIS A 25 -5.47 -4.74 4.87
C HIS A 25 -4.72 -4.74 6.22
N LEU A 26 -3.80 -3.79 6.39
CA LEU A 26 -3.03 -3.64 7.63
C LEU A 26 -3.45 -2.41 8.41
N MET A 27 -3.51 -1.25 7.75
CA MET A 27 -3.80 0.03 8.41
C MET A 27 -4.17 1.13 7.43
N ASN A 28 -4.74 2.20 7.96
CA ASN A 28 -4.97 3.45 7.25
C ASN A 28 -4.13 4.57 7.87
N ARG A 29 -3.52 5.39 7.02
CA ARG A 29 -2.91 6.66 7.40
C ARG A 29 -3.68 7.79 6.72
N PHE A 30 -4.08 8.78 7.51
CA PHE A 30 -4.63 10.01 6.95
C PHE A 30 -3.47 10.91 6.50
N SER A 31 -3.49 11.31 5.23
CA SER A 31 -2.48 12.15 4.61
C SER A 31 -3.18 13.13 3.68
N PRO A 32 -3.79 14.21 4.22
CA PRO A 32 -4.58 15.15 3.44
C PRO A 32 -3.90 15.53 2.12
N PRO A 33 -4.62 15.53 0.98
CA PRO A 33 -6.07 15.31 0.83
C PRO A 33 -6.49 13.83 0.72
N PHE A 34 -5.58 12.89 1.01
CA PHE A 34 -5.82 11.46 0.79
C PHE A 34 -5.98 10.66 2.08
N THR A 35 -6.74 9.58 1.99
CA THR A 35 -6.66 8.45 2.90
C THR A 35 -5.78 7.39 2.25
N VAL A 36 -4.69 7.00 2.91
CA VAL A 36 -3.74 5.99 2.40
C VAL A 36 -3.98 4.69 3.14
N SER A 37 -4.32 3.61 2.42
CA SER A 37 -4.48 2.28 3.01
C SER A 37 -3.29 1.39 2.64
N LEU A 38 -2.68 0.76 3.64
CA LEU A 38 -1.58 -0.17 3.45
C LEU A 38 -2.08 -1.61 3.47
N TYR A 39 -1.66 -2.40 2.49
CA TYR A 39 -1.99 -3.80 2.34
C TYR A 39 -0.73 -4.66 2.25
N ALA A 40 -0.76 -5.86 2.85
CA ALA A 40 0.17 -6.93 2.56
C ALA A 40 -0.35 -7.79 1.41
N VAL A 41 0.49 -8.07 0.43
CA VAL A 41 0.17 -8.87 -0.76
C VAL A 41 1.26 -9.92 -0.93
N GLY A 42 1.11 -11.04 -0.22
CA GLY A 42 2.13 -12.09 -0.22
C GLY A 42 3.48 -11.61 0.31
N ASP A 43 4.44 -11.35 -0.58
CA ASP A 43 5.83 -10.97 -0.27
C ASP A 43 6.14 -9.48 -0.47
N PHE A 44 5.14 -8.65 -0.79
CA PHE A 44 5.31 -7.20 -0.91
C PHE A 44 4.13 -6.45 -0.29
N PHE A 45 4.30 -5.15 -0.13
CA PHE A 45 3.27 -4.26 0.41
C PHE A 45 2.74 -3.35 -0.67
N VAL A 46 1.52 -2.86 -0.48
CA VAL A 46 0.85 -1.97 -1.41
C VAL A 46 0.19 -0.83 -0.65
N GLU A 47 0.52 0.41 -1.02
CA GLU A 47 -0.21 1.60 -0.61
C GLU A 47 -1.27 1.95 -1.65
N ALA A 48 -2.51 2.04 -1.22
CA ALA A 48 -3.63 2.52 -2.01
C ALA A 48 -4.03 3.92 -1.54
N TYR A 49 -3.94 4.89 -2.44
CA TYR A 49 -4.25 6.29 -2.17
C TYR A 49 -5.68 6.57 -2.61
N PHE A 50 -6.49 6.95 -1.65
CA PHE A 50 -7.88 7.29 -1.87
C PHE A 50 -8.09 8.79 -1.68
N SER A 51 -8.76 9.44 -2.63
CA SER A 51 -9.27 10.80 -2.45
C SER A 51 -10.76 10.76 -2.14
N GLU A 52 -11.30 11.79 -1.50
CA GLU A 52 -12.75 12.01 -1.50
C GLU A 52 -13.24 12.12 -2.95
N SER A 53 -14.34 11.43 -3.26
CA SER A 53 -14.99 11.57 -4.56
C SER A 53 -15.84 12.84 -4.57
N PRO A 54 -15.64 13.76 -5.54
CA PRO A 54 -16.55 14.88 -5.72
C PRO A 54 -17.90 14.45 -6.31
N TYR A 55 -18.00 13.21 -6.84
CA TYR A 55 -19.17 12.68 -7.51
C TYR A 55 -20.07 11.87 -6.58
N TYR A 56 -19.52 11.32 -5.51
CA TYR A 56 -20.24 10.43 -4.60
C TYR A 56 -19.95 10.81 -3.16
N GLU A 57 -20.91 11.47 -2.51
CA GLU A 57 -20.82 11.90 -1.11
C GLU A 57 -20.54 10.69 -0.19
N GLY A 58 -19.49 10.79 0.63
CA GLY A 58 -19.05 9.71 1.52
C GLY A 58 -18.24 8.58 0.87
N ASN A 59 -17.98 8.63 -0.44
CA ASN A 59 -17.17 7.64 -1.13
C ASN A 59 -15.75 8.13 -1.41
N HIS A 60 -14.85 7.15 -1.50
CA HIS A 60 -13.44 7.33 -1.71
C HIS A 60 -13.04 6.72 -3.06
N GLU A 61 -12.40 7.50 -3.91
CA GLU A 61 -11.90 7.05 -5.22
C GLU A 61 -10.43 6.63 -5.11
N LEU A 62 -10.14 5.40 -5.56
CA LEU A 62 -8.76 4.93 -5.65
C LEU A 62 -8.05 5.67 -6.78
N GLN A 63 -7.17 6.60 -6.40
CA GLN A 63 -6.40 7.39 -7.34
C GLN A 63 -5.15 6.67 -7.79
N GLN A 64 -4.44 6.06 -6.84
CA GLN A 64 -3.12 5.50 -7.11
C GLN A 64 -2.79 4.33 -6.22
N VAL A 65 -1.97 3.44 -6.76
CA VAL A 65 -1.46 2.28 -6.03
C VAL A 65 0.05 2.19 -6.22
N PHE A 66 0.79 2.12 -5.11
CA PHE A 66 2.24 1.95 -5.10
C PHE A 66 2.61 0.65 -4.40
N SER A 67 3.53 -0.12 -4.97
CA SER A 67 4.04 -1.32 -4.31
C SER A 67 5.41 -1.07 -3.69
N LEU A 68 5.61 -1.59 -2.48
CA LEU A 68 6.83 -1.47 -1.69
C LEU A 68 7.47 -2.86 -1.52
N ARG A 69 8.79 -2.96 -1.71
CA ARG A 69 9.52 -4.22 -1.44
C ARG A 69 9.54 -4.52 0.05
N SER A 70 9.22 -5.76 0.41
CA SER A 70 9.32 -6.25 1.79
C SER A 70 10.78 -6.33 2.30
N GLN A 71 11.77 -6.55 1.42
CA GLN A 71 13.18 -6.61 1.85
C GLN A 71 14.16 -6.04 0.79
N ASN A 72 14.85 -4.95 1.15
CA ASN A 72 16.29 -5.04 1.39
C ASN A 72 16.82 -3.77 2.06
N ARG A 73 17.33 -3.96 3.28
CA ARG A 73 18.36 -3.13 3.91
C ARG A 73 19.49 -2.91 2.90
N ARG A 74 19.95 -1.67 2.73
CA ARG A 74 21.11 -1.20 1.94
C ARG A 74 20.73 -0.57 0.60
N LYS A 75 20.94 0.76 0.55
CA LYS A 75 21.01 1.66 -0.61
C LYS A 75 19.68 2.27 -1.09
N SER A 76 19.19 3.26 -0.34
CA SER A 76 18.99 4.59 -0.92
C SER A 76 19.02 5.64 0.18
N ARG A 77 19.78 6.71 -0.04
CA ARG A 77 19.93 7.89 0.84
C ARG A 77 18.72 8.83 0.77
N SER A 78 17.57 8.34 0.31
CA SER A 78 16.32 9.09 0.22
C SER A 78 15.25 8.28 0.94
N GLN A 79 14.91 8.70 2.16
CA GLN A 79 13.70 8.38 2.95
C GLN A 79 13.17 6.95 2.78
N HIS A 80 13.36 6.12 3.81
CA HIS A 80 12.84 4.75 3.82
C HIS A 80 11.34 4.76 3.48
N PRO A 81 10.83 3.89 2.59
CA PRO A 81 9.40 3.88 2.24
C PRO A 81 8.48 3.59 3.44
N PHE A 82 9.06 3.10 4.55
CA PHE A 82 8.38 2.84 5.82
C PHE A 82 8.59 3.96 6.86
N GLU A 83 9.42 4.97 6.62
CA GLU A 83 9.58 6.13 7.53
C GLU A 83 8.24 6.76 7.92
N PRO A 84 7.28 6.93 7.01
CA PRO A 84 5.96 7.48 7.38
C PRO A 84 5.12 6.57 8.29
N TYR A 85 5.53 5.31 8.48
CA TYR A 85 4.83 4.31 9.26
C TYR A 85 5.65 3.77 10.42
N SER A 86 6.89 4.25 10.62
CA SER A 86 7.79 3.76 11.67
C SER A 86 7.18 3.90 13.07
N ASP A 87 6.36 4.94 13.24
CA ASP A 87 5.72 5.26 14.52
C ASP A 87 4.37 4.54 14.69
N GLN A 88 3.89 3.84 13.65
CA GLN A 88 2.54 3.25 13.59
C GLN A 88 2.55 1.74 13.32
N ILE A 89 3.64 1.18 12.80
CA ILE A 89 3.83 -0.25 12.61
C ILE A 89 4.51 -0.82 13.85
N ASP A 90 3.79 -1.63 14.62
CA ASP A 90 4.42 -2.52 15.60
C ASP A 90 5.18 -3.63 14.84
N LEU A 91 6.43 -3.36 14.49
CA LEU A 91 7.30 -4.27 13.75
C LEU A 91 7.50 -5.62 14.46
N HIS A 92 7.19 -5.73 15.76
CA HIS A 92 7.22 -7.00 16.47
C HIS A 92 6.20 -8.02 15.95
N GLN A 93 5.09 -7.57 15.34
CA GLN A 93 4.10 -8.47 14.75
C GLN A 93 4.55 -9.06 13.40
N LEU A 94 5.48 -8.39 12.71
CA LEU A 94 6.01 -8.85 11.41
C LEU A 94 7.22 -9.78 11.53
N ILE A 95 7.86 -9.86 12.71
CA ILE A 95 9.09 -10.64 12.96
C ILE A 95 8.79 -12.04 13.53
N ARG A 96 7.53 -12.34 13.90
CA ARG A 96 7.11 -13.70 14.30
C ARG A 96 6.45 -14.43 13.13
N GLY A 97 7.27 -14.85 12.17
CA GLY A 97 6.93 -15.78 11.10
C GLY A 97 8.11 -16.69 10.82
#